data_AF-A0A415MSI7-F1
#
_entry.id   AF-A0A415MSI7-F1
#
_cell.length_a   1.000
_cell.length_b   1.000
_cell.length_c   1.000
_cell.angle_alpha   90.00
_cell.angle_beta   90.00
_cell.angle_gamma   90.00
#
_symmetry.space_group_name_H-M   'P 1'
#
loop_
_entity.id
_entity.type
_entity.pdbx_description
1 polymer ?
#
loop_
_entity_poly.entity_id
_entity_poly.type
_entity_poly.pdbx_seq_one_letter_code
_entity_poly.pdbx_strand_id
1 'polypeptide(L)'
;MLKLNAELKKQNEKLKQDKLNAEQEAEATVSSVKREYEAKGRELDRRIGEAAKQSASLKSERQSISEDIEQRATAKYLDQKKELDRKFKAQTASYDSFLLGLLLYGVLTTVFTAVRSEAFVSDFKTFFMVIWQFIVNAFQLLLKGGQWASQLGDKIPQPVVATIVHYLLLIVFVGGIAIGVGFLIFLGASKVFEFYTEDYADTMSLAVFLISLAVSVYFAEPIRAVIPINLLLLLILVHIVYVLIRWYVKGCMRSRGYY
;
A
#
# COMPACT_ATOMS: atom_id res chain seq x y z
N MET A 1 5.35 130.15 -10.65
CA MET A 1 4.67 129.20 -9.73
C MET A 1 3.45 128.49 -10.35
N LEU A 2 2.63 129.10 -11.21
CA LEU A 2 1.42 128.44 -11.79
C LEU A 2 1.68 127.39 -12.89
N LYS A 3 2.69 127.57 -13.76
CA LYS A 3 3.01 126.60 -14.85
C LYS A 3 3.57 125.26 -14.34
N LEU A 4 4.45 125.30 -13.34
CA LEU A 4 5.09 124.12 -12.77
C LEU A 4 4.09 123.18 -12.07
N ASN A 5 3.05 123.74 -11.42
CA ASN A 5 2.03 122.97 -10.72
C ASN A 5 1.07 122.24 -11.68
N ALA A 6 0.76 122.85 -12.84
CA ALA A 6 -0.06 122.23 -13.87
C ALA A 6 0.67 121.07 -14.57
N GLU A 7 1.98 121.21 -14.78
CA GLU A 7 2.82 120.18 -15.40
C GLU A 7 3.07 119.00 -14.46
N LEU A 8 3.25 119.25 -13.16
CA LEU A 8 3.37 118.22 -12.12
C LEU A 8 2.06 117.43 -11.93
N LYS A 9 0.91 118.10 -12.05
CA LYS A 9 -0.41 117.43 -12.02
C LYS A 9 -0.59 116.51 -13.22
N LYS A 10 -0.22 116.97 -14.42
CA LYS A 10 -0.29 116.17 -15.65
C LYS A 10 0.66 114.97 -15.62
N GLN A 11 1.87 115.13 -15.06
CA GLN A 11 2.79 114.00 -14.86
C GLN A 11 2.27 113.00 -13.83
N ASN A 12 1.69 113.46 -12.72
CA ASN A 12 1.08 112.56 -11.73
C ASN A 12 -0.13 111.81 -12.29
N GLU A 13 -0.97 112.45 -13.10
CA GLU A 13 -2.08 111.77 -13.79
C GLU A 13 -1.57 110.73 -14.79
N LYS A 14 -0.53 111.05 -15.58
CA LYS A 14 0.09 110.09 -16.51
C LYS A 14 0.74 108.92 -15.77
N LEU A 15 1.49 109.18 -14.70
CA LEU A 15 2.11 108.14 -13.88
C LEU A 15 1.06 107.23 -13.23
N LYS A 16 -0.08 107.80 -12.81
CA LYS A 16 -1.20 107.04 -12.26
C LYS A 16 -1.87 106.16 -13.32
N GLN A 17 -2.01 106.67 -14.55
CA GLN A 17 -2.53 105.91 -15.69
C GLN A 17 -1.57 104.77 -16.10
N ASP A 18 -0.28 105.07 -16.20
CA ASP A 18 0.75 104.09 -16.57
C ASP A 18 0.89 103.00 -15.49
N LYS A 19 0.79 103.38 -14.21
CA LYS A 19 0.75 102.42 -13.10
C LYS A 19 -0.50 101.54 -13.14
N LEU A 20 -1.66 102.11 -13.44
CA LEU A 20 -2.91 101.36 -13.55
C LEU A 20 -2.88 100.38 -14.74
N ASN A 21 -2.35 100.81 -15.89
CA ASN A 21 -2.17 99.96 -17.05
C ASN A 21 -1.17 98.83 -16.77
N ALA A 22 -0.05 99.12 -16.12
CA ALA A 22 0.93 98.11 -15.72
C ALA A 22 0.36 97.11 -14.70
N GLU A 23 -0.46 97.56 -13.74
CA GLU A 23 -1.17 96.68 -12.80
C GLU A 23 -2.19 95.79 -13.54
N GLN A 24 -2.95 96.33 -14.51
CA GLN A 24 -3.89 95.55 -15.31
C GLN A 24 -3.20 94.52 -16.21
N GLU A 25 -2.08 94.88 -16.85
CA GLU A 25 -1.29 93.94 -17.66
C GLU A 25 -0.65 92.84 -16.79
N ALA A 26 -0.16 93.20 -15.60
CA ALA A 26 0.38 92.25 -14.64
C ALA A 26 -0.72 91.29 -14.13
N GLU A 27 -1.90 91.80 -13.77
CA GLU A 27 -3.05 90.98 -13.36
C GLU A 27 -3.54 90.07 -14.49
N ALA A 28 -3.62 90.57 -15.74
CA ALA A 28 -3.99 89.78 -16.89
C ALA A 28 -3.01 88.62 -17.11
N THR A 29 -1.70 88.90 -17.03
CA THR A 29 -0.62 87.90 -17.17
C THR A 29 -0.63 86.88 -16.04
N VAL A 30 -0.81 87.32 -14.78
CA VAL A 30 -0.94 86.40 -13.64
C VAL A 30 -2.19 85.53 -13.78
N SER A 31 -3.30 86.09 -14.26
CA SER A 31 -4.54 85.34 -14.47
C SER A 31 -4.41 84.29 -15.58
N SER A 32 -3.70 84.62 -16.67
CA SER A 32 -3.50 83.71 -17.80
C SER A 32 -2.58 82.56 -17.41
N VAL A 33 -1.47 82.86 -16.73
CA VAL A 33 -0.54 81.85 -16.17
C VAL A 33 -1.26 80.96 -15.16
N LYS A 34 -2.08 81.53 -14.26
CA LYS A 34 -2.87 80.75 -13.30
C LYS A 34 -3.84 79.79 -14.01
N ARG A 35 -4.54 80.25 -15.04
CA ARG A 35 -5.44 79.41 -15.85
C ARG A 35 -4.68 78.30 -16.59
N GLU A 36 -3.50 78.59 -17.12
CA GLU A 36 -2.66 77.59 -17.78
C GLU A 36 -2.13 76.54 -16.80
N TYR A 37 -1.72 76.95 -15.59
CA TYR A 37 -1.32 76.03 -14.53
C TYR A 37 -2.47 75.14 -14.07
N GLU A 38 -3.67 75.71 -13.89
CA GLU A 38 -4.86 74.92 -13.56
C GLU A 38 -5.24 73.96 -14.69
N ALA A 39 -5.10 74.36 -15.95
CA ALA A 39 -5.32 73.49 -17.10
C ALA A 39 -4.29 72.35 -17.16
N LYS A 40 -3.00 72.66 -16.94
CA LYS A 40 -1.93 71.64 -16.86
C LYS A 40 -2.11 70.72 -15.66
N GLY A 41 -2.58 71.22 -14.51
CA GLY A 41 -2.91 70.42 -13.34
C GLY A 41 -4.01 69.40 -13.65
N ARG A 42 -5.12 69.84 -14.26
CA ARG A 42 -6.22 68.95 -14.69
C ARG A 42 -5.78 67.89 -15.70
N GLU A 43 -4.91 68.26 -16.64
CA GLU A 43 -4.36 67.32 -17.62
C GLU A 43 -3.42 66.29 -16.96
N LEU A 44 -2.64 66.70 -15.96
CA LEU A 44 -1.82 65.78 -15.18
C LEU A 44 -2.68 64.78 -14.40
N ASP A 45 -3.72 65.26 -13.72
CA ASP A 45 -4.66 64.42 -12.97
C ASP A 45 -5.38 63.42 -13.87
N ARG A 46 -5.76 63.84 -15.08
CA ARG A 46 -6.33 62.95 -16.10
C ARG A 46 -5.35 61.83 -16.48
N ARG A 47 -4.09 62.16 -16.76
CA ARG A 47 -3.05 61.18 -17.10
C ARG A 47 -2.74 60.23 -15.95
N ILE A 48 -2.72 60.73 -14.72
CA ILE A 48 -2.55 59.90 -13.52
C ILE A 48 -3.72 58.92 -13.39
N GLY A 49 -4.96 59.39 -13.60
CA GLY A 49 -6.15 58.54 -13.57
C GLY A 49 -6.16 57.47 -14.67
N GLU A 50 -5.71 57.81 -15.88
CA GLU A 50 -5.60 56.86 -17.00
C GLU A 50 -4.49 55.82 -16.76
N ALA A 51 -3.32 56.26 -16.27
CA ALA A 51 -2.22 55.37 -15.91
C ALA A 51 -2.61 54.44 -14.75
N ALA A 52 -3.37 54.92 -13.77
CA ALA A 52 -3.88 54.10 -12.66
C ALA A 52 -4.88 53.04 -13.16
N LYS A 53 -5.78 53.39 -14.09
CA LYS A 53 -6.71 52.43 -14.71
C LYS A 53 -5.97 51.37 -15.53
N GLN A 54 -4.98 51.77 -16.33
CA GLN A 54 -4.15 50.83 -17.10
C GLN A 54 -3.33 49.91 -16.20
N SER A 55 -2.77 50.44 -15.11
CA SER A 55 -2.06 49.63 -14.12
C SER A 55 -2.97 48.60 -13.45
N ALA A 56 -4.19 49.00 -13.08
CA ALA A 56 -5.18 48.09 -12.51
C ALA A 56 -5.61 46.98 -13.49
N SER A 57 -5.86 47.33 -14.77
CA SER A 57 -6.22 46.33 -15.79
C SER A 57 -5.06 45.36 -16.06
N LEU A 58 -3.83 45.86 -16.17
CA LEU A 58 -2.63 45.03 -16.36
C LEU A 58 -2.37 44.11 -15.17
N LYS A 59 -2.63 44.58 -13.93
CA LYS A 59 -2.52 43.75 -12.73
C LYS A 59 -3.55 42.62 -12.74
N SER A 60 -4.80 42.92 -13.10
CA SER A 60 -5.86 41.92 -13.24
C SER A 60 -5.55 40.89 -14.32
N GLU A 61 -5.04 41.33 -15.47
CA GLU A 61 -4.66 40.47 -16.59
C GLU A 61 -3.45 39.59 -16.24
N ARG A 62 -2.45 40.13 -15.54
CA ARG A 62 -1.34 39.31 -15.03
C ARG A 62 -1.82 38.24 -14.05
N GLN A 63 -2.78 38.57 -13.20
CA GLN A 63 -3.31 37.61 -12.23
C GLN A 63 -4.09 36.49 -12.93
N SER A 64 -4.95 36.82 -13.89
CA SER A 64 -5.69 35.80 -14.65
C SER A 64 -4.76 34.93 -15.50
N ILE A 65 -3.73 35.50 -16.11
CA ILE A 65 -2.70 34.74 -16.83
C ILE A 65 -1.93 33.82 -15.86
N SER A 66 -1.58 34.30 -14.67
CA SER A 66 -0.89 33.49 -13.67
C SER A 66 -1.75 32.31 -13.21
N GLU A 67 -3.04 32.54 -12.94
CA GLU A 67 -3.98 31.49 -12.55
C GLU A 67 -4.18 30.46 -13.67
N ASP A 68 -4.29 30.88 -14.94
CA ASP A 68 -4.37 29.96 -16.10
C ASP A 68 -3.08 29.14 -16.25
N ILE A 69 -1.90 29.76 -16.05
CA ILE A 69 -0.61 29.06 -16.08
C ILE A 69 -0.54 28.00 -14.97
N GLU A 70 -0.94 28.34 -13.74
CA GLU A 70 -0.95 27.40 -12.62
C GLU A 70 -1.93 26.25 -12.84
N GLN A 71 -3.14 26.55 -13.33
CA GLN A 71 -4.13 25.53 -13.66
C GLN A 71 -3.62 24.59 -14.76
N ARG A 72 -3.02 25.14 -15.83
CA ARG A 72 -2.42 24.33 -16.91
C ARG A 72 -1.24 23.49 -16.42
N ALA A 73 -0.37 24.06 -15.59
CA ALA A 73 0.74 23.33 -15.00
C ALA A 73 0.26 22.18 -14.11
N THR A 74 -0.76 22.44 -13.28
CA THR A 74 -1.38 21.43 -12.40
C THR A 74 -2.08 20.34 -13.21
N ALA A 75 -2.84 20.71 -14.25
CA ALA A 75 -3.50 19.75 -15.13
C ALA A 75 -2.47 18.87 -15.87
N LYS A 76 -1.40 19.47 -16.40
CA LYS A 76 -0.32 18.74 -17.08
C LYS A 76 0.42 17.82 -16.11
N TYR A 77 0.69 18.26 -14.88
CA TYR A 77 1.30 17.44 -13.85
C TYR A 77 0.40 16.26 -13.45
N LEU A 78 -0.90 16.50 -13.22
CA LEU A 78 -1.86 15.46 -12.88
C LEU A 78 -2.02 14.43 -14.01
N ASP A 79 -2.05 14.90 -15.25
CA ASP A 79 -2.14 14.02 -16.43
C ASP A 79 -0.88 13.17 -16.58
N GLN A 80 0.31 13.77 -16.47
CA GLN A 80 1.57 13.03 -16.47
C GLN A 80 1.65 12.02 -15.33
N LYS A 81 1.23 12.39 -14.12
CA LYS A 81 1.17 11.48 -12.98
C LYS A 81 0.23 10.30 -13.25
N LYS A 82 -0.95 10.56 -13.82
CA LYS A 82 -1.93 9.52 -14.16
C LYS A 82 -1.43 8.60 -15.28
N GLU A 83 -0.77 9.15 -16.30
CA GLU A 83 -0.18 8.37 -17.38
C GLU A 83 0.95 7.47 -16.84
N LEU A 84 1.80 8.02 -15.98
CA LEU A 84 2.91 7.30 -15.37
C LEU A 84 2.41 6.19 -14.44
N ASP A 85 1.42 6.49 -13.59
CA ASP A 85 0.79 5.50 -12.71
C ASP A 85 0.11 4.38 -13.52
N ARG A 86 -0.56 4.73 -14.63
CA ARG A 86 -1.12 3.73 -15.56
C ARG A 86 -0.04 2.85 -16.18
N LYS A 87 1.09 3.44 -16.61
CA LYS A 87 2.23 2.69 -17.18
C LYS A 87 2.82 1.74 -16.15
N PHE A 88 3.08 2.22 -14.93
CA PHE A 88 3.58 1.38 -13.84
C PHE A 88 2.59 0.27 -13.49
N LYS A 89 1.31 0.57 -13.32
CA LYS A 89 0.29 -0.42 -12.99
C LYS A 89 0.15 -1.49 -14.08
N ALA A 90 0.19 -1.10 -15.36
CA ALA A 90 0.16 -2.04 -16.48
C ALA A 90 1.43 -2.89 -16.53
N GLN A 91 2.59 -2.29 -16.28
CA GLN A 91 3.87 -2.99 -16.26
C GLN A 91 3.95 -3.96 -15.07
N THR A 92 3.54 -3.55 -13.88
CA THR A 92 3.42 -4.41 -12.69
C THR A 92 2.46 -5.57 -12.95
N ALA A 93 1.27 -5.31 -13.49
CA ALA A 93 0.33 -6.38 -13.81
C ALA A 93 0.89 -7.37 -14.85
N SER A 94 1.66 -6.88 -15.84
CA SER A 94 2.36 -7.73 -16.80
C SER A 94 3.46 -8.56 -16.16
N TYR A 95 4.26 -7.98 -15.25
CA TYR A 95 5.28 -8.72 -14.50
C TYR A 95 4.66 -9.75 -13.58
N ASP A 96 3.61 -9.40 -12.84
CA ASP A 96 2.88 -10.32 -11.98
C ASP A 96 2.30 -11.49 -12.79
N SER A 97 1.70 -11.20 -13.95
CA SER A 97 1.16 -12.24 -14.84
C SER A 97 2.26 -13.14 -15.40
N PHE A 98 3.41 -12.56 -15.79
CA PHE A 98 4.57 -13.31 -16.26
C PHE A 98 5.18 -14.19 -15.17
N LEU A 99 5.32 -13.67 -13.96
CA LEU A 99 5.79 -14.41 -12.78
C LEU A 99 4.83 -15.55 -12.43
N LEU A 100 3.51 -15.31 -12.45
CA LEU A 100 2.51 -16.36 -12.28
C LEU A 100 2.63 -17.44 -13.37
N GLY A 101 2.85 -17.05 -14.63
CA GLY A 101 3.09 -17.99 -15.73
C GLY A 101 4.34 -18.85 -15.50
N LEU A 102 5.45 -18.25 -15.09
CA LEU A 102 6.68 -18.98 -14.74
C LEU A 102 6.50 -19.90 -13.53
N LEU A 103 5.78 -19.44 -12.50
CA LEU A 103 5.46 -20.24 -11.32
C LEU A 103 4.60 -21.46 -11.69
N LEU A 104 3.55 -21.26 -12.47
CA LEU A 104 2.69 -22.35 -12.96
C LEU A 104 3.48 -23.35 -13.78
N TYR A 105 4.33 -22.87 -14.70
CA TYR A 105 5.21 -23.72 -15.49
C TYR A 105 6.20 -24.53 -14.62
N GLY A 106 6.84 -23.87 -13.64
CA GLY A 106 7.75 -24.51 -12.70
C GLY A 106 7.07 -25.58 -11.84
N VAL A 107 5.86 -25.30 -11.36
CA VAL A 107 5.05 -26.27 -10.61
C VAL A 107 4.66 -27.45 -11.50
N LEU A 108 4.17 -27.18 -12.71
CA LEU A 108 3.72 -28.23 -13.64
C LEU A 108 4.87 -29.17 -14.02
N THR A 109 6.03 -28.61 -14.37
CA THR A 109 7.23 -29.39 -14.72
C THR A 109 7.76 -30.19 -13.53
N THR A 110 7.76 -29.61 -12.33
CA THR A 110 8.17 -30.30 -11.09
C THR A 110 7.23 -31.47 -10.77
N VAL A 111 5.91 -31.26 -10.83
CA VAL A 111 4.91 -32.32 -10.58
C VAL A 111 5.05 -33.44 -11.61
N PHE A 112 5.21 -33.10 -12.88
CA PHE A 112 5.39 -34.09 -13.93
C PHE A 112 6.65 -34.92 -13.73
N THR A 113 7.75 -34.28 -13.33
CA THR A 113 9.01 -34.96 -12.99
C THR A 113 8.83 -35.84 -11.75
N ALA A 114 8.09 -35.37 -10.74
CA ALA A 114 7.82 -36.11 -9.50
C ALA A 114 7.04 -37.38 -9.77
N VAL A 115 6.02 -37.33 -10.64
CA VAL A 115 5.22 -38.50 -11.04
C VAL A 115 6.02 -39.50 -11.88
N ARG A 116 6.99 -39.02 -12.66
CA ARG A 116 7.88 -39.89 -13.45
C ARG A 116 9.07 -40.46 -12.67
N SER A 117 9.42 -39.84 -11.55
CA SER A 117 10.53 -40.28 -10.71
C SER A 117 10.13 -41.50 -9.88
N GLU A 118 10.67 -42.68 -10.22
CA GLU A 118 10.39 -43.92 -9.51
C GLU A 118 10.81 -43.84 -8.04
N ALA A 119 11.98 -43.23 -7.75
CA ALA A 119 12.46 -43.02 -6.40
C ALA A 119 11.50 -42.17 -5.57
N PHE A 120 11.07 -41.01 -6.12
CA PHE A 120 10.14 -40.13 -5.42
C PHE A 120 8.77 -40.76 -5.23
N VAL A 121 8.21 -41.44 -6.24
CA VAL A 121 6.91 -42.13 -6.14
C VAL A 121 6.96 -43.28 -5.13
N SER A 122 8.04 -44.05 -5.10
CA SER A 122 8.24 -45.11 -4.10
C SER A 122 8.27 -44.53 -2.69
N ASP A 123 9.04 -43.46 -2.47
CA ASP A 123 9.13 -42.79 -1.18
C ASP A 123 7.79 -42.18 -0.77
N PHE A 124 7.07 -41.59 -1.71
CA PHE A 124 5.72 -41.09 -1.49
C PHE A 124 4.78 -42.20 -1.01
N LYS A 125 4.75 -43.34 -1.71
CA LYS A 125 3.93 -44.49 -1.30
C LYS A 125 4.31 -45.00 0.09
N THR A 126 5.60 -45.19 0.34
CA THR A 126 6.09 -45.66 1.66
C THR A 126 5.70 -44.71 2.77
N PHE A 127 5.83 -43.40 2.57
CA PHE A 127 5.47 -42.38 3.56
C PHE A 127 3.99 -42.48 3.97
N PHE A 128 3.08 -42.49 2.99
CA PHE A 128 1.65 -42.61 3.27
C PHE A 128 1.27 -43.99 3.79
N MET A 129 1.97 -45.04 3.37
CA MET A 129 1.75 -46.39 3.91
C MET A 129 2.11 -46.46 5.39
N VAL A 130 3.22 -45.84 5.81
CA VAL A 130 3.60 -45.76 7.23
C VAL A 130 2.55 -45.00 8.03
N ILE A 131 2.06 -43.87 7.53
CA ILE A 131 0.99 -43.10 8.18
C ILE A 131 -0.30 -43.92 8.27
N TRP A 132 -0.69 -44.59 7.19
CA TRP A 132 -1.89 -45.43 7.17
C TRP A 132 -1.80 -46.58 8.16
N GLN A 133 -0.66 -47.27 8.21
CA GLN A 133 -0.41 -48.34 9.18
C GLN A 133 -0.48 -47.82 10.62
N PHE A 134 0.07 -46.64 10.88
CA PHE A 134 -0.04 -45.99 12.19
C PHE A 134 -1.51 -45.74 12.58
N ILE A 135 -2.33 -45.22 11.66
CA ILE A 135 -3.76 -44.98 11.89
C ILE A 135 -4.51 -46.29 12.15
N VAL A 136 -4.28 -47.32 11.32
CA VAL A 136 -4.92 -48.64 11.48
C VAL A 136 -4.53 -49.27 12.82
N ASN A 137 -3.25 -49.20 13.21
CA ASN A 137 -2.78 -49.72 14.49
C ASN A 137 -3.40 -48.98 15.68
N ALA A 138 -3.48 -47.65 15.62
CA ALA A 138 -4.13 -46.84 16.66
C ALA A 138 -5.63 -47.19 16.77
N PHE A 139 -6.31 -47.38 15.64
CA PHE A 139 -7.71 -47.80 15.62
C PHE A 139 -7.91 -49.22 16.17
N GLN A 140 -7.03 -50.16 15.83
CA GLN A 140 -7.07 -51.51 16.39
C GLN A 140 -6.83 -51.50 17.92
N LEU A 141 -5.91 -50.67 18.41
CA LEU A 141 -5.68 -50.49 19.84
C LEU A 141 -6.93 -49.93 20.53
N LEU A 142 -7.60 -48.96 19.90
CA LEU A 142 -8.85 -48.39 20.39
C LEU A 142 -9.96 -49.45 20.47
N LEU A 143 -10.13 -50.27 19.44
CA LEU A 143 -11.12 -51.35 19.43
C LEU A 143 -10.81 -52.41 20.49
N LYS A 144 -9.54 -52.82 20.65
CA LYS A 144 -9.13 -53.75 21.72
C LYS A 144 -9.39 -53.17 23.11
N GLY A 145 -9.12 -51.87 23.32
CA GLY A 145 -9.46 -51.16 24.54
C GLY A 145 -10.97 -51.11 24.80
N GLY A 146 -11.77 -50.86 23.76
CA GLY A 146 -13.23 -50.88 23.83
C GLY A 146 -13.80 -52.26 24.15
N GLN A 147 -13.23 -53.32 23.55
CA GLN A 147 -13.60 -54.71 23.87
C GLN A 147 -13.24 -55.10 25.31
N TRP A 148 -12.08 -54.65 25.80
CA TRP A 148 -11.73 -54.82 27.21
C TRP A 148 -12.70 -54.09 28.14
N ALA A 149 -13.10 -52.86 27.79
CA ALA A 149 -14.05 -52.07 28.57
C ALA A 149 -15.47 -52.68 28.57
N SER A 150 -15.91 -53.26 27.44
CA SER A 150 -17.25 -53.85 27.32
C SER A 150 -17.39 -55.21 28.02
N GLN A 151 -16.29 -55.93 28.29
CA GLN A 151 -16.30 -57.15 29.11
C GLN A 151 -16.80 -56.92 30.55
N LEU A 152 -16.79 -55.69 31.04
CA LEU A 152 -17.42 -55.34 32.33
C LEU A 152 -18.95 -55.52 32.31
N GLY A 153 -19.58 -55.41 31.12
CA GLY A 153 -21.02 -55.62 30.91
C GLY A 153 -21.43 -57.10 30.85
N ASP A 154 -20.50 -58.00 30.52
CA ASP A 154 -20.75 -59.43 30.36
C ASP A 154 -20.94 -60.18 31.70
N LYS A 155 -20.76 -59.49 32.83
CA LYS A 155 -21.02 -60.01 34.18
C LYS A 155 -22.51 -60.01 34.57
N ILE A 156 -23.40 -59.54 33.68
CA ILE A 156 -24.84 -59.50 33.94
C ILE A 156 -25.47 -60.87 33.58
N PRO A 157 -26.18 -61.53 34.51
CA PRO A 157 -26.66 -62.92 34.32
C PRO A 157 -27.74 -63.10 33.25
N GLN A 158 -28.29 -62.02 32.68
CA GLN A 158 -29.33 -62.08 31.66
C GLN A 158 -28.72 -61.84 30.26
N PRO A 159 -28.74 -62.84 29.35
CA PRO A 159 -27.94 -62.81 28.12
C PRO A 159 -28.34 -61.71 27.13
N VAL A 160 -29.63 -61.38 27.08
CA VAL A 160 -30.15 -60.29 26.24
C VAL A 160 -29.65 -58.93 26.75
N VAL A 161 -29.66 -58.73 28.07
CA VAL A 161 -29.23 -57.47 28.69
C VAL A 161 -27.71 -57.31 28.62
N ALA A 162 -26.94 -58.37 28.84
CA ALA A 162 -25.49 -58.37 28.72
C ALA A 162 -25.04 -57.92 27.31
N THR A 163 -25.69 -58.44 26.26
CA THR A 163 -25.38 -58.07 24.86
C THR A 163 -25.64 -56.59 24.58
N ILE A 164 -26.77 -56.06 25.05
CA ILE A 164 -27.12 -54.63 24.87
C ILE A 164 -26.11 -53.74 25.62
N VAL A 165 -25.78 -54.08 26.87
CA VAL A 165 -24.83 -53.33 27.69
C VAL A 165 -23.42 -53.38 27.09
N HIS A 166 -23.00 -54.52 26.54
CA HIS A 166 -21.71 -54.69 25.87
C HIS A 166 -21.54 -53.71 24.70
N TYR A 167 -22.48 -53.69 23.76
CA TYR A 167 -22.41 -52.78 22.60
C TYR A 167 -22.56 -51.31 23.00
N LEU A 168 -23.39 -51.01 24.00
CA LEU A 168 -23.55 -49.64 24.49
C LEU A 168 -22.26 -49.11 25.12
N LEU A 169 -21.59 -49.90 25.97
CA LEU A 169 -20.30 -49.54 26.56
C LEU A 169 -19.22 -49.38 25.48
N LEU A 170 -19.19 -50.25 24.48
CA LEU A 170 -18.23 -50.16 23.38
C LEU A 170 -18.42 -48.89 22.55
N ILE A 171 -19.66 -48.53 22.21
CA ILE A 171 -19.98 -47.30 21.46
C ILE A 171 -19.61 -46.06 22.27
N VAL A 172 -19.97 -46.01 23.56
CA VAL A 172 -19.65 -44.86 24.42
C VAL A 172 -18.15 -44.70 24.59
N PHE A 173 -17.41 -45.80 24.78
CA PHE A 173 -15.96 -45.76 24.92
C PHE A 173 -15.25 -45.33 23.64
N VAL A 174 -15.53 -46.02 22.52
CA VAL A 174 -14.91 -45.72 21.21
C VAL A 174 -15.31 -44.32 20.74
N GLY A 175 -16.59 -43.97 20.86
CA GLY A 175 -17.11 -42.66 20.50
C GLY A 175 -16.52 -41.53 21.36
N GLY A 176 -16.42 -41.74 22.68
CA GLY A 176 -15.82 -40.76 23.60
C GLY A 176 -14.35 -40.47 23.28
N ILE A 177 -13.55 -41.51 23.03
CA ILE A 177 -12.14 -41.34 22.65
C ILE A 177 -12.01 -40.71 21.27
N ALA A 178 -12.84 -41.11 20.29
CA ALA A 178 -12.81 -40.52 18.95
C ALA A 178 -13.14 -39.01 18.99
N ILE A 179 -14.14 -38.61 19.76
CA ILE A 179 -14.50 -37.19 19.96
C ILE A 179 -13.36 -36.45 20.66
N GLY A 180 -12.81 -37.01 21.75
CA GLY A 180 -11.72 -36.38 22.50
C GLY A 180 -10.45 -36.18 21.66
N VAL A 181 -10.01 -37.22 20.95
CA VAL A 181 -8.84 -37.16 20.07
C VAL A 181 -9.11 -36.22 18.89
N GLY A 182 -10.30 -36.29 18.28
CA GLY A 182 -10.70 -35.38 17.20
C GLY A 182 -10.66 -33.92 17.63
N PHE A 183 -11.14 -33.60 18.84
CA PHE A 183 -11.09 -32.26 19.40
C PHE A 183 -9.66 -31.80 19.69
N LEU A 184 -8.79 -32.67 20.23
CA LEU A 184 -7.39 -32.34 20.46
C LEU A 184 -6.62 -32.09 19.15
N ILE A 185 -6.85 -32.93 18.12
CA ILE A 185 -6.28 -32.73 16.79
C ILE A 185 -6.78 -31.41 16.21
N PHE A 186 -8.07 -31.11 16.33
CA PHE A 186 -8.65 -29.86 15.84
C PHE A 186 -8.00 -28.64 16.51
N LEU A 187 -7.89 -28.60 17.84
CA LEU A 187 -7.24 -27.48 18.54
C LEU A 187 -5.76 -27.35 18.17
N GLY A 188 -5.03 -28.47 18.11
CA GLY A 188 -3.62 -28.47 17.72
C GLY A 188 -3.43 -27.98 16.29
N ALA A 189 -4.20 -28.52 15.34
CA ALA A 189 -4.16 -28.14 13.94
C ALA A 189 -4.55 -26.68 13.74
N SER A 190 -5.61 -26.20 14.39
CA SER A 190 -6.01 -24.78 14.34
C SER A 190 -4.91 -23.86 14.85
N LYS A 191 -4.25 -24.21 15.97
CA LYS A 191 -3.16 -23.39 16.53
C LYS A 191 -1.91 -23.37 15.64
N VAL A 192 -1.54 -24.52 15.08
CA VAL A 192 -0.43 -24.62 14.12
C VAL A 192 -0.76 -23.88 12.84
N PHE A 193 -2.00 -23.99 12.36
CA PHE A 193 -2.47 -23.31 11.16
C PHE A 193 -2.48 -21.80 11.35
N GLU A 194 -3.00 -21.29 12.47
CA GLU A 194 -2.99 -19.87 12.80
C GLU A 194 -1.56 -19.33 12.85
N PHE A 195 -0.66 -20.02 13.58
CA PHE A 195 0.76 -19.67 13.64
C PHE A 195 1.43 -19.66 12.25
N TYR A 196 1.15 -20.66 11.41
CA TYR A 196 1.70 -20.73 10.06
C TYR A 196 1.13 -19.63 9.16
N THR A 197 -0.16 -19.35 9.25
CA THR A 197 -0.85 -18.39 8.37
C THR A 197 -0.49 -16.95 8.69
N GLU A 198 -0.36 -16.59 9.98
CA GLU A 198 -0.01 -15.23 10.40
C GLU A 198 1.42 -14.84 10.04
N ASP A 199 2.37 -15.78 10.15
CA ASP A 199 3.79 -15.44 10.11
C ASP A 199 4.56 -16.03 8.92
N TYR A 200 4.05 -17.10 8.27
CA TYR A 200 4.81 -17.93 7.32
C TYR A 200 4.07 -18.30 6.03
N ALA A 201 2.76 -18.05 5.89
CA ALA A 201 2.03 -18.25 4.64
C ALA A 201 2.26 -17.09 3.64
N ASP A 202 3.52 -16.69 3.49
CA ASP A 202 3.94 -15.66 2.55
C ASP A 202 4.51 -16.28 1.27
N THR A 203 4.53 -15.49 0.20
CA THR A 203 5.02 -15.92 -1.12
C THR A 203 6.46 -16.43 -1.06
N MET A 204 7.28 -15.94 -0.13
CA MET A 204 8.66 -16.38 0.05
C MET A 204 8.76 -17.80 0.62
N SER A 205 8.01 -18.14 1.67
CA SER A 205 8.04 -19.51 2.21
C SER A 205 7.47 -20.53 1.23
N LEU A 206 6.44 -20.15 0.47
CA LEU A 206 5.91 -20.98 -0.60
C LEU A 206 6.96 -21.21 -1.69
N ALA A 207 7.68 -20.16 -2.13
CA ALA A 207 8.75 -20.30 -3.11
C ALA A 207 9.87 -21.20 -2.61
N VAL A 208 10.32 -21.04 -1.36
CA VAL A 208 11.35 -21.90 -0.74
C VAL A 208 10.88 -23.36 -0.69
N PHE A 209 9.62 -23.62 -0.33
CA PHE A 209 9.05 -24.97 -0.34
C PHE A 209 9.03 -25.57 -1.75
N LEU A 210 8.56 -24.82 -2.75
CA LEU A 210 8.48 -25.29 -4.14
C LEU A 210 9.87 -25.55 -4.74
N ILE A 211 10.85 -24.69 -4.47
CA ILE A 211 12.24 -24.91 -4.90
C ILE A 211 12.82 -26.15 -4.21
N SER A 212 12.59 -26.31 -2.90
CA SER A 212 13.05 -27.48 -2.14
C SER A 212 12.44 -28.77 -2.68
N LEU A 213 11.15 -28.74 -3.04
CA LEU A 213 10.46 -29.85 -3.69
C LEU A 213 11.07 -30.15 -5.07
N ALA A 214 11.31 -29.13 -5.90
CA ALA A 214 11.91 -29.29 -7.22
C ALA A 214 13.31 -29.91 -7.13
N VAL A 215 14.14 -29.46 -6.19
CA VAL A 215 15.47 -30.04 -5.93
C VAL A 215 15.34 -31.50 -5.47
N SER A 216 14.43 -31.79 -4.54
CA SER A 216 14.22 -33.15 -4.02
C SER A 216 13.77 -34.12 -5.11
N VAL A 217 12.93 -33.65 -6.04
CA VAL A 217 12.42 -34.45 -7.16
C VAL A 217 13.50 -34.67 -8.23
N TYR A 218 14.19 -33.61 -8.62
CA TYR A 218 15.18 -33.68 -9.71
C TYR A 218 16.46 -34.43 -9.29
N PHE A 219 16.88 -34.26 -8.04
CA PHE A 219 18.04 -34.93 -7.47
C PHE A 219 17.67 -36.12 -6.58
N ALA A 220 16.50 -36.73 -6.80
CA ALA A 220 16.01 -37.85 -6.01
C ALA A 220 17.04 -38.98 -5.88
N GLU A 221 17.64 -39.42 -6.99
CA GLU A 221 18.63 -40.51 -6.98
C GLU A 221 19.96 -40.11 -6.33
N PRO A 222 20.61 -38.98 -6.69
CA PRO A 222 21.82 -38.53 -6.01
C PRO A 222 21.63 -38.32 -4.50
N ILE A 223 20.52 -37.71 -4.09
CA ILE A 223 20.23 -37.45 -2.68
C ILE A 223 20.10 -38.77 -1.92
N ARG A 224 19.36 -39.74 -2.47
CA ARG A 224 19.18 -41.04 -1.84
C ARG A 224 20.49 -41.83 -1.72
N ALA A 225 21.40 -41.67 -2.69
CA ALA A 225 22.72 -42.29 -2.64
C ALA A 225 23.58 -41.77 -1.48
N VAL A 226 23.44 -40.49 -1.13
CA VAL A 226 24.19 -39.87 -0.02
C VAL A 226 23.47 -40.05 1.31
N ILE A 227 22.14 -39.89 1.33
CA ILE A 227 21.29 -39.93 2.51
C ILE A 227 20.13 -40.88 2.22
N PRO A 228 20.16 -42.13 2.72
CA PRO A 228 19.11 -43.12 2.48
C PRO A 228 17.87 -42.87 3.37
N ILE A 229 17.38 -41.63 3.40
CA ILE A 229 16.15 -41.21 4.07
C ILE A 229 15.10 -40.94 3.01
N ASN A 230 13.83 -41.17 3.35
CA ASN A 230 12.70 -40.87 2.49
C ASN A 230 12.70 -39.38 2.07
N LEU A 231 12.58 -39.13 0.77
CA LEU A 231 12.64 -37.78 0.20
C LEU A 231 11.55 -36.83 0.74
N LEU A 232 10.35 -37.32 1.04
CA LEU A 232 9.30 -36.50 1.67
C LEU A 232 9.64 -36.13 3.11
N LEU A 233 10.18 -37.08 3.87
CA LEU A 233 10.63 -36.80 5.24
C LEU A 233 11.75 -35.76 5.25
N LEU A 234 12.70 -35.89 4.32
CA LEU A 234 13.76 -34.91 4.15
C LEU A 234 13.19 -33.52 3.81
N LEU A 235 12.25 -33.45 2.86
CA LEU A 235 11.59 -32.20 2.47
C LEU A 235 10.88 -31.54 3.65
N ILE A 236 10.12 -32.31 4.43
CA ILE A 236 9.43 -31.82 5.63
C ILE A 236 10.45 -31.31 6.66
N LEU A 237 11.52 -32.05 6.91
CA LEU A 237 12.55 -31.69 7.88
C LEU A 237 13.25 -30.38 7.49
N VAL A 238 13.67 -30.25 6.23
CA VAL A 238 14.27 -29.02 5.70
C VAL A 238 13.31 -27.83 5.86
N HIS A 239 12.03 -28.04 5.57
CA HIS A 239 11.03 -26.98 5.71
C HIS A 239 10.80 -26.58 7.18
N ILE A 240 10.75 -27.55 8.10
CA ILE A 240 10.67 -27.28 9.54
C ILE A 240 11.87 -26.47 10.01
N VAL A 241 13.09 -26.85 9.62
CA VAL A 241 14.32 -26.12 9.98
C VAL A 241 14.27 -24.69 9.44
N TYR A 242 13.83 -24.49 8.19
CA TYR A 242 13.64 -23.16 7.62
C TYR A 242 12.66 -22.30 8.43
N VAL A 243 11.49 -22.85 8.79
CA VAL A 243 10.48 -22.13 9.59
C VAL A 243 11.03 -21.81 10.98
N LEU A 244 11.75 -22.73 11.63
CA LEU A 244 12.36 -22.51 12.93
C LEU A 244 13.43 -21.41 12.90
N ILE A 245 14.29 -21.38 11.88
CA ILE A 245 15.29 -20.32 11.69
C ILE A 245 14.57 -18.97 11.53
N ARG A 246 13.56 -18.91 10.66
CA ARG A 246 12.82 -17.68 10.41
C ARG A 246 12.09 -17.19 11.66
N TRP A 247 11.50 -18.11 12.42
CA TRP A 247 10.88 -17.82 13.71
C TRP A 247 11.89 -17.26 14.72
N TYR A 248 13.05 -17.89 14.84
CA TYR A 248 14.13 -17.42 15.70
C TYR A 248 14.60 -16.00 15.32
N VAL A 249 14.80 -15.75 14.03
CA VAL A 249 15.20 -14.43 13.52
C VAL A 249 14.12 -13.38 13.81
N LYS A 250 12.85 -13.69 13.57
CA LYS A 250 11.72 -12.78 13.87
C LYS A 250 11.61 -12.48 15.36
N GLY A 251 11.75 -13.49 16.21
CA GLY A 251 11.79 -13.34 17.67
C GLY A 251 12.95 -12.45 18.13
N CYS A 252 14.14 -12.63 17.54
CA CYS A 252 15.30 -11.79 17.81
C CYS A 252 15.09 -10.33 17.40
N MET A 253 14.51 -10.07 16.22
CA MET A 253 14.19 -8.70 15.76
C MET A 253 13.19 -8.01 16.67
N ARG A 254 12.16 -8.74 17.13
CA ARG A 254 11.16 -8.24 18.08
C ARG A 254 11.77 -7.91 19.45
N SER A 255 12.69 -8.75 19.94
CA SER A 255 13.44 -8.49 21.18
C SER A 255 14.39 -7.29 21.09
N ARG A 256 14.82 -6.92 19.88
CA ARG A 256 15.73 -5.79 19.62
C ARG A 256 15.00 -4.49 19.27
N GLY A 257 13.66 -4.50 19.26
CA GLY A 257 12.84 -3.30 19.04
C GLY A 257 12.77 -2.80 17.60
N TYR A 258 13.04 -3.65 16.61
CA TYR A 258 12.98 -3.28 15.17
C TYR A 258 11.57 -3.35 14.56
N TYR A 259 10.51 -3.15 15.36
CA TYR A 259 9.11 -3.17 14.90
C TYR A 259 8.34 -1.98 15.44
#